data_AF-A0A060SNQ1-F1
#
_entry.id   AF-A0A060SNQ1-F1
#
_cell.length_a   1.000
_cell.length_b   1.000
_cell.length_c   1.000
_cell.angle_alpha   90.00
_cell.angle_beta   90.00
_cell.angle_gamma   90.00
#
_symmetry.space_group_name_H-M   'P 1'
#
loop_
_entity.id
_entity.type
_entity.pdbx_description
1 polymer ?
#
loop_
_entity_poly.entity_id
_entity_poly.type
_entity_poly.pdbx_seq_one_letter_code
_entity_poly.pdbx_strand_id
1 'polypeptide(L)'
;MQTNPVPLEAILLQDPHVQAAIIFGQGRSQNGVIIQPKEPFDFSNEKKLGEFRNKVWPTIERVNNFAPSHSRVFKEMIIVTKPEKPFQYTAKGTPRRHVSLADYAQEIDELYRRVEESFQVNIQPPSSWSGDAVLEYVREVVKRVLKAPEIGDEDDLFQQGCDSLHVTWIRNTMLHAVRKTTLLSTHDVPLNFVYAHPTIAALSAYLARLVSGKGPNLEAQHAKRLAEMKALVAKYTTDWLSPRWTQAADGKLPGETIVLTGSTGRVGAHLLSQLLQKPGVVRVYALNREATGNSGNLAERQREAFKMWGLEPDLLASDKLSFHPVHLDKPQLGLSEKTYSEIQRSVTRIIHNEVAWRVDFNVTLPSYEPLIAGARNLIDLALKSPIPGGPSLLFVSSVSSMANYSADVPIPEVLDFGPELALGTGYGESKWVTEQIFHRAAQDTGAKTIVVRAGQLCGDTKVGGWSTFEWVPAIIRVGKLLGCLPAADDTLSWVPVDVAATTLLEFLQGDESILHLASPCPSAWNDVFGYMAEELGIPLVPVSDWTDKLRKSAQDVVDGTLKAHFPAHNLLPFFEAALSRKEVKLSTAHAVKVSSTLANMQPVGREDAKKWVQFWRSVDFL
;
A
#
# COMPACT_ATOMS: atom_id res chain seq x y z
N MET A 1 -21.91 -14.79 4.15
CA MET A 1 -20.66 -14.42 3.47
C MET A 1 -20.40 -15.45 2.39
N GLN A 2 -20.20 -15.02 1.14
CA GLN A 2 -20.09 -15.92 0.00
C GLN A 2 -18.80 -15.62 -0.77
N THR A 3 -17.84 -16.52 -0.66
CA THR A 3 -16.58 -16.50 -1.42
C THR A 3 -16.86 -16.86 -2.88
N ASN A 4 -16.24 -16.16 -3.84
CA ASN A 4 -16.24 -16.63 -5.24
C ASN A 4 -15.06 -17.60 -5.46
N PRO A 5 -15.32 -18.90 -5.60
CA PRO A 5 -14.27 -19.91 -5.70
C PRO A 5 -13.59 -19.99 -7.08
N VAL A 6 -14.20 -19.46 -8.15
CA VAL A 6 -13.73 -19.71 -9.53
C VAL A 6 -12.33 -19.13 -9.82
N PRO A 7 -12.02 -17.87 -9.46
CA PRO A 7 -10.67 -17.33 -9.68
C PRO A 7 -9.61 -18.00 -8.81
N LEU A 8 -10.00 -18.40 -7.59
CA LEU A 8 -9.12 -19.04 -6.62
C LEU A 8 -8.76 -20.47 -7.06
N GLU A 9 -9.75 -21.22 -7.56
CA GLU A 9 -9.55 -22.53 -8.20
C GLU A 9 -8.67 -22.41 -9.46
N ALA A 10 -8.83 -21.36 -10.27
CA ALA A 10 -8.01 -21.15 -11.46
C ALA A 10 -6.51 -20.92 -11.14
N ILE A 11 -6.20 -20.21 -10.04
CA ILE A 11 -4.83 -20.05 -9.57
C ILE A 11 -4.25 -21.38 -9.07
N LEU A 12 -5.07 -22.21 -8.41
CA LEU A 12 -4.65 -23.55 -7.95
C LEU A 12 -4.33 -24.49 -9.10
N LEU A 13 -5.08 -24.40 -10.21
CA LEU A 13 -4.84 -25.19 -11.42
C LEU A 13 -3.55 -24.83 -12.16
N GLN A 14 -2.88 -23.72 -11.81
CA GLN A 14 -1.56 -23.37 -12.35
C GLN A 14 -0.42 -24.13 -11.65
N ASP A 15 -0.70 -24.83 -10.54
CA ASP A 15 0.30 -25.62 -9.83
C ASP A 15 0.54 -26.96 -10.54
N PRO A 16 1.79 -27.34 -10.85
CA PRO A 16 2.08 -28.57 -11.56
C PRO A 16 1.65 -29.84 -10.81
N HIS A 17 1.42 -29.77 -9.50
CA HIS A 17 1.01 -30.90 -8.65
C HIS A 17 -0.51 -31.04 -8.50
N VAL A 18 -1.30 -30.07 -8.97
CA VAL A 18 -2.76 -30.03 -8.83
C VAL A 18 -3.43 -30.42 -10.14
N GLN A 19 -4.25 -31.47 -10.12
CA GLN A 19 -5.07 -31.87 -11.27
C GLN A 19 -6.40 -31.12 -11.31
N ALA A 20 -7.02 -30.95 -10.15
CA ALA A 20 -8.29 -30.24 -9.99
C ALA A 20 -8.43 -29.70 -8.57
N ALA A 21 -9.16 -28.60 -8.40
CA ALA A 21 -9.43 -28.03 -7.08
C ALA A 21 -10.88 -27.52 -7.00
N ILE A 22 -11.52 -27.70 -5.85
CA ILE A 22 -12.86 -27.17 -5.56
C ILE A 22 -12.84 -26.50 -4.19
N ILE A 23 -13.21 -25.22 -4.12
CA ILE A 23 -13.35 -24.49 -2.86
C ILE A 23 -14.74 -24.71 -2.26
N PHE A 24 -14.78 -24.87 -0.94
CA PHE A 24 -15.97 -25.04 -0.13
C PHE A 24 -16.00 -24.04 1.03
N GLY A 25 -17.16 -23.93 1.70
CA GLY A 25 -17.36 -23.04 2.86
C GLY A 25 -18.43 -21.96 2.68
N GLN A 26 -19.28 -22.08 1.66
CA GLN A 26 -20.45 -21.23 1.51
C GLN A 26 -21.36 -21.35 2.75
N GLY A 27 -21.56 -20.24 3.48
CA GLY A 27 -22.35 -20.22 4.72
C GLY A 27 -21.63 -20.75 5.96
N ARG A 28 -20.32 -21.03 5.90
CA ARG A 28 -19.49 -21.45 7.05
C ARG A 28 -18.54 -20.33 7.49
N SER A 29 -17.90 -20.50 8.66
CA SER A 29 -17.05 -19.49 9.30
C SER A 29 -15.74 -19.20 8.55
N GLN A 30 -15.25 -20.14 7.73
CA GLN A 30 -14.03 -20.05 6.94
C GLN A 30 -14.15 -20.86 5.64
N ASN A 31 -13.35 -20.55 4.63
CA ASN A 31 -13.28 -21.39 3.42
C ASN A 31 -12.25 -22.49 3.55
N GLY A 32 -12.51 -23.59 2.85
CA GLY A 32 -11.51 -24.62 2.59
C GLY A 32 -11.45 -24.99 1.12
N VAL A 33 -10.53 -25.89 0.80
CA VAL A 33 -10.33 -26.38 -0.56
C VAL A 33 -10.14 -27.89 -0.56
N ILE A 34 -10.78 -28.56 -1.52
CA ILE A 34 -10.51 -29.95 -1.88
C ILE A 34 -9.57 -29.94 -3.09
N ILE A 35 -8.41 -30.57 -2.97
CA ILE A 35 -7.40 -30.66 -4.03
C ILE A 35 -7.29 -32.11 -4.49
N GLN A 36 -7.39 -32.32 -5.80
CA GLN A 36 -7.03 -33.58 -6.43
C GLN A 36 -5.59 -33.50 -6.92
N PRO A 37 -4.68 -34.36 -6.42
CA PRO A 37 -3.29 -34.37 -6.84
C PRO A 37 -3.16 -34.98 -8.24
N LYS A 38 -2.16 -34.51 -9.00
CA LYS A 38 -1.86 -35.03 -10.35
C LYS A 38 -1.17 -36.39 -10.33
N GLU A 39 -0.37 -36.65 -9.30
CA GLU A 39 0.22 -37.96 -9.03
C GLU A 39 -0.44 -38.56 -7.79
N PRO A 40 -1.03 -39.77 -7.87
CA PRO A 40 -1.58 -40.44 -6.70
C PRO A 40 -0.46 -40.86 -5.73
N PHE A 41 -0.65 -40.62 -4.44
CA PHE A 41 0.27 -41.04 -3.37
C PHE A 41 -0.50 -41.82 -2.29
N ASP A 42 0.17 -42.36 -1.27
CA ASP A 42 -0.53 -43.04 -0.17
C ASP A 42 -1.06 -42.01 0.84
N PHE A 43 -2.38 -41.85 0.90
CA PHE A 43 -3.09 -40.84 1.70
C PHE A 43 -3.29 -41.27 3.17
N SER A 44 -3.05 -42.54 3.50
CA SER A 44 -3.10 -43.04 4.87
C SER A 44 -1.84 -42.67 5.69
N ASN A 45 -0.80 -42.19 5.01
CA ASN A 45 0.46 -41.77 5.58
C ASN A 45 0.47 -40.25 5.84
N GLU A 46 0.30 -39.85 7.11
CA GLU A 46 0.26 -38.43 7.52
C GLU A 46 1.51 -37.63 7.09
N LYS A 47 2.68 -38.29 7.01
CA LYS A 47 3.93 -37.63 6.58
C LYS A 47 3.88 -37.24 5.10
N LYS A 48 3.38 -38.14 4.24
CA LYS A 48 3.22 -37.86 2.79
C LYS A 48 2.14 -36.83 2.51
N LEU A 49 1.04 -36.85 3.30
CA LEU A 49 0.00 -35.82 3.22
C LEU A 49 0.53 -34.43 3.62
N GLY A 50 1.35 -34.36 4.69
CA GLY A 50 2.03 -33.14 5.11
C GLY A 50 3.00 -32.61 4.05
N GLU A 51 3.79 -33.50 3.43
CA GLU A 51 4.69 -33.15 2.33
C GLU A 51 3.95 -32.60 1.11
N PHE A 52 2.80 -33.19 0.74
CA PHE A 52 1.97 -32.68 -0.36
C PHE A 52 1.39 -31.30 -0.02
N ARG A 53 0.83 -31.11 1.18
CA ARG A 53 0.32 -29.81 1.64
C ARG A 53 1.41 -28.74 1.64
N ASN A 54 2.64 -29.08 2.03
CA ASN A 54 3.78 -28.17 1.97
C ASN A 54 4.15 -27.77 0.53
N LYS A 55 4.06 -28.72 -0.42
CA LYS A 55 4.35 -28.45 -1.84
C LYS A 55 3.35 -27.50 -2.49
N VAL A 56 2.06 -27.64 -2.18
CA VAL A 56 0.99 -26.76 -2.73
C VAL A 56 0.80 -25.47 -1.93
N TRP A 57 1.41 -25.34 -0.75
CA TRP A 57 1.26 -24.18 0.13
C TRP A 57 1.66 -22.84 -0.52
N PRO A 58 2.79 -22.72 -1.23
CA PRO A 58 3.14 -21.47 -1.92
C PRO A 58 2.09 -21.04 -2.95
N THR A 59 1.39 -21.99 -3.57
CA THR A 59 0.27 -21.70 -4.48
C THR A 59 -0.98 -21.25 -3.70
N ILE A 60 -1.27 -21.88 -2.57
CA ILE A 60 -2.33 -21.43 -1.65
C ILE A 60 -2.04 -20.01 -1.12
N GLU A 61 -0.78 -19.65 -0.88
CA GLU A 61 -0.40 -18.28 -0.49
C GLU A 61 -0.66 -17.28 -1.63
N ARG A 62 -0.38 -17.66 -2.89
CA ARG A 62 -0.78 -16.85 -4.06
C ARG A 62 -2.30 -16.67 -4.14
N VAL A 63 -3.06 -17.74 -3.88
CA VAL A 63 -4.53 -17.70 -3.78
C VAL A 63 -4.98 -16.75 -2.66
N ASN A 64 -4.33 -16.80 -1.49
CA ASN A 64 -4.65 -15.96 -0.32
C ASN A 64 -4.28 -14.48 -0.48
N ASN A 65 -3.27 -14.20 -1.28
CA ASN A 65 -2.89 -12.84 -1.67
C ASN A 65 -3.87 -12.24 -2.69
N PHE A 66 -4.48 -13.09 -3.51
CA PHE A 66 -5.55 -12.71 -4.44
C PHE A 66 -6.93 -12.66 -3.76
N ALA A 67 -7.15 -13.49 -2.75
CA ALA A 67 -8.42 -13.59 -2.02
C ALA A 67 -8.62 -12.43 -1.02
N PRO A 68 -9.87 -11.96 -0.83
CA PRO A 68 -10.23 -11.11 0.31
C PRO A 68 -9.81 -11.73 1.65
N SER A 69 -9.58 -10.89 2.67
CA SER A 69 -9.14 -11.34 4.00
C SER A 69 -10.05 -12.41 4.63
N HIS A 70 -11.36 -12.33 4.40
CA HIS A 70 -12.36 -13.31 4.86
C HIS A 70 -12.44 -14.58 4.00
N SER A 71 -11.79 -14.59 2.83
CA SER A 71 -11.85 -15.68 1.85
C SER A 71 -10.60 -16.56 1.81
N ARG A 72 -9.62 -16.28 2.67
CA ARG A 72 -8.33 -16.98 2.72
C ARG A 72 -8.52 -18.43 3.15
N VAL A 73 -7.76 -19.32 2.52
CA VAL A 73 -7.72 -20.75 2.78
C VAL A 73 -6.49 -21.05 3.63
N PHE A 74 -6.71 -21.62 4.81
CA PHE A 74 -5.66 -22.03 5.72
C PHE A 74 -5.15 -23.43 5.40
N LYS A 75 -3.97 -23.81 5.90
CA LYS A 75 -3.31 -25.08 5.58
C LYS A 75 -4.09 -26.29 6.09
N GLU A 76 -4.74 -26.07 7.22
CA GLU A 76 -5.62 -26.98 7.92
C GLU A 76 -6.93 -27.15 7.14
N MET A 77 -7.35 -26.15 6.35
CA MET A 77 -8.57 -26.17 5.54
C MET A 77 -8.38 -26.85 4.16
N ILE A 78 -7.29 -27.60 3.97
CA ILE A 78 -6.99 -28.33 2.74
C ILE A 78 -7.37 -29.81 2.88
N ILE A 79 -8.42 -30.22 2.18
CA ILE A 79 -8.77 -31.61 1.96
C ILE A 79 -8.08 -32.09 0.69
N VAL A 80 -7.57 -33.31 0.68
CA VAL A 80 -7.03 -33.95 -0.53
C VAL A 80 -7.97 -35.09 -0.93
N THR A 81 -8.28 -35.21 -2.23
CA THR A 81 -9.18 -36.28 -2.71
C THR A 81 -8.56 -37.66 -2.51
N LYS A 82 -9.38 -38.67 -2.20
CA LYS A 82 -8.97 -40.07 -2.10
C LYS A 82 -8.95 -40.75 -3.49
N PRO A 83 -8.04 -41.68 -3.80
CA PRO A 83 -7.99 -42.41 -5.08
C PRO A 83 -9.27 -43.18 -5.39
N GLU A 84 -9.94 -43.68 -4.35
CA GLU A 84 -11.19 -44.43 -4.44
C GLU A 84 -12.40 -43.50 -4.67
N LYS A 85 -12.20 -42.17 -4.57
CA LYS A 85 -13.24 -41.14 -4.64
C LYS A 85 -12.73 -39.88 -5.39
N PRO A 86 -12.27 -39.97 -6.64
CA PRO A 86 -11.81 -38.81 -7.39
C PRO A 86 -12.97 -37.84 -7.69
N PHE A 87 -12.67 -36.63 -8.16
CA PHE A 87 -13.71 -35.75 -8.65
C PHE A 87 -14.44 -36.34 -9.85
N GLN A 88 -15.74 -36.04 -9.93
CA GLN A 88 -16.54 -36.37 -11.10
C GLN A 88 -16.44 -35.22 -12.10
N TYR A 89 -16.26 -35.52 -13.39
CA TYR A 89 -16.05 -34.50 -14.42
C TYR A 89 -17.27 -34.37 -15.34
N THR A 90 -17.44 -33.18 -15.92
CA THR A 90 -18.38 -32.94 -17.01
C THR A 90 -17.82 -33.44 -18.33
N ALA A 91 -18.65 -33.52 -19.38
CA ALA A 91 -18.20 -33.80 -20.75
C ALA A 91 -17.16 -32.80 -21.29
N LYS A 92 -16.98 -31.64 -20.62
CA LYS A 92 -15.97 -30.61 -20.93
C LYS A 92 -14.70 -30.72 -20.07
N GLY A 93 -14.55 -31.78 -19.28
CA GLY A 93 -13.35 -32.01 -18.46
C GLY A 93 -13.24 -31.16 -17.20
N THR A 94 -14.31 -30.48 -16.78
CA THR A 94 -14.32 -29.68 -15.53
C THR A 94 -14.98 -30.45 -14.38
N PRO A 95 -14.50 -30.31 -13.13
CA PRO A 95 -15.13 -30.94 -11.97
C PRO A 95 -16.60 -30.52 -11.78
N ARG A 96 -17.48 -31.49 -11.49
CA ARG A 96 -18.89 -31.28 -11.17
C ARG A 96 -19.04 -30.85 -9.71
N ARG A 97 -18.82 -29.57 -9.44
CA ARG A 97 -18.82 -28.99 -8.09
C ARG A 97 -19.92 -29.52 -7.16
N HIS A 98 -21.19 -29.41 -7.54
CA HIS A 98 -22.29 -29.77 -6.62
C HIS A 98 -22.26 -31.25 -6.23
N VAL A 99 -21.91 -32.13 -7.16
CA VAL A 99 -21.82 -33.57 -6.92
C VAL A 99 -20.57 -33.89 -6.09
N SER A 100 -19.43 -33.30 -6.42
CA SER A 100 -18.18 -33.51 -5.67
C SER A 100 -18.23 -32.95 -4.25
N LEU A 101 -18.92 -31.83 -4.01
CA LEU A 101 -19.15 -31.32 -2.67
C LEU A 101 -20.10 -32.20 -1.86
N ALA A 102 -21.14 -32.76 -2.50
CA ALA A 102 -22.04 -33.71 -1.85
C ALA A 102 -21.31 -35.01 -1.49
N ASP A 103 -20.46 -35.51 -2.40
CA ASP A 103 -19.63 -36.69 -2.15
C ASP A 103 -18.74 -36.46 -0.92
N TYR A 104 -18.07 -35.31 -0.81
CA TYR A 104 -17.15 -34.98 0.29
C TYR A 104 -17.80 -34.30 1.51
N ALA A 105 -19.13 -34.28 1.60
CA ALA A 105 -19.84 -33.54 2.66
C ALA A 105 -19.43 -33.98 4.07
N GLN A 106 -19.28 -35.28 4.31
CA GLN A 106 -18.89 -35.82 5.61
C GLN A 106 -17.47 -35.40 6.00
N GLU A 107 -16.52 -35.42 5.07
CA GLU A 107 -15.14 -34.99 5.31
C GLU A 107 -15.03 -33.47 5.51
N ILE A 108 -15.87 -32.69 4.81
CA ILE A 108 -15.97 -31.24 5.01
C ILE A 108 -16.50 -30.93 6.42
N ASP A 109 -17.57 -31.58 6.85
CA ASP A 109 -18.16 -31.34 8.17
C ASP A 109 -17.23 -31.80 9.31
N GLU A 110 -16.55 -32.93 9.14
CA GLU A 110 -15.53 -33.41 10.08
C GLU A 110 -14.33 -32.46 10.14
N LEU A 111 -13.91 -31.89 9.00
CA LEU A 111 -12.86 -30.89 8.97
C LEU A 111 -13.29 -29.63 9.75
N TYR A 112 -14.48 -29.10 9.50
CA TYR A 112 -14.99 -27.94 10.25
C TYR A 112 -15.07 -28.24 11.74
N ARG A 113 -15.49 -29.45 12.14
CA ARG A 113 -15.53 -29.85 13.55
C ARG A 113 -14.12 -29.88 14.16
N ARG A 114 -13.15 -30.52 13.52
CA ARG A 114 -11.74 -30.54 13.97
C ARG A 114 -11.13 -29.16 14.00
N VAL A 115 -11.51 -28.32 13.06
CA VAL A 115 -11.02 -26.95 12.94
C VAL A 115 -11.63 -26.09 14.05
N GLU A 116 -12.93 -26.20 14.34
CA GLU A 116 -13.59 -25.59 15.51
C GLU A 116 -13.03 -26.10 16.84
N GLU A 117 -12.68 -27.39 16.92
CA GLU A 117 -12.02 -28.02 18.07
C GLU A 117 -10.54 -27.61 18.20
N SER A 118 -9.83 -27.38 17.09
CA SER A 118 -8.42 -26.94 17.04
C SER A 118 -8.24 -25.43 17.23
N PHE A 119 -9.27 -24.64 16.94
CA PHE A 119 -9.34 -23.20 17.23
C PHE A 119 -9.68 -22.90 18.69
N GLN A 120 -10.15 -23.91 19.42
CA GLN A 120 -10.30 -23.83 20.86
C GLN A 120 -8.95 -24.19 21.48
N VAL A 121 -8.10 -23.17 21.64
CA VAL A 121 -7.31 -23.18 22.86
C VAL A 121 -8.34 -23.20 24.00
N ASN A 122 -8.39 -24.28 24.78
CA ASN A 122 -9.27 -24.43 25.95
C ASN A 122 -8.89 -23.44 27.07
N ILE A 123 -8.79 -22.16 26.74
CA ILE A 123 -8.60 -21.07 27.68
C ILE A 123 -9.99 -20.62 28.08
N GLN A 124 -10.29 -20.80 29.36
CA GLN A 124 -11.55 -20.32 29.91
C GLN A 124 -11.58 -18.78 29.79
N PRO A 125 -12.69 -18.19 29.34
CA PRO A 125 -12.82 -16.74 29.34
C PRO A 125 -12.64 -16.20 30.77
N PRO A 126 -12.13 -14.97 30.93
CA PRO A 126 -11.86 -14.43 32.24
C PRO A 126 -13.17 -14.30 33.05
N SER A 127 -13.09 -14.55 34.36
CA SER A 127 -14.24 -14.45 35.28
C SER A 127 -14.78 -13.02 35.42
N SER A 128 -13.96 -12.01 35.09
CA SER A 128 -14.35 -10.62 34.97
C SER A 128 -13.52 -9.93 33.89
N TRP A 129 -14.07 -8.89 33.26
CA TRP A 129 -13.35 -8.08 32.26
C TRP A 129 -12.65 -6.86 32.89
N SER A 130 -12.11 -7.02 34.10
CA SER A 130 -11.27 -6.01 34.77
C SER A 130 -9.88 -5.94 34.14
N GLY A 131 -9.20 -4.79 34.22
CA GLY A 131 -7.92 -4.57 33.51
C GLY A 131 -6.88 -5.68 33.73
N ASP A 132 -6.71 -6.14 34.97
CA ASP A 132 -5.76 -7.20 35.32
C ASP A 132 -6.19 -8.58 34.82
N ALA A 133 -7.50 -8.89 34.89
CA ALA A 133 -8.03 -10.16 34.41
C ALA A 133 -8.03 -10.28 32.88
N VAL A 134 -8.23 -9.15 32.18
CA VAL A 134 -8.08 -9.08 30.71
C VAL A 134 -6.62 -9.24 30.31
N LEU A 135 -5.70 -8.60 31.04
CA LEU A 135 -4.27 -8.73 30.77
C LEU A 135 -3.79 -10.18 30.92
N GLU A 136 -4.18 -10.86 31.99
CA GLU A 136 -3.83 -12.27 32.21
C GLU A 136 -4.40 -13.17 31.11
N TYR A 137 -5.67 -12.96 30.73
CA TYR A 137 -6.30 -13.72 29.67
C TYR A 137 -5.61 -13.51 28.31
N VAL A 138 -5.34 -12.25 27.93
CA VAL A 138 -4.64 -11.93 26.69
C VAL A 138 -3.22 -12.52 26.70
N ARG A 139 -2.52 -12.43 27.83
CA ARG A 139 -1.19 -13.04 28.00
C ARG A 139 -1.24 -14.55 27.79
N GLU A 140 -2.22 -15.23 28.39
CA GLU A 140 -2.40 -16.68 28.23
C GLU A 140 -2.69 -17.06 26.77
N VAL A 141 -3.60 -16.33 26.10
CA VAL A 141 -3.92 -16.53 24.68
C VAL A 141 -2.68 -16.36 23.82
N VAL A 142 -1.95 -15.27 24.00
CA VAL A 142 -0.75 -14.95 23.20
C VAL A 142 0.35 -15.98 23.42
N LYS A 143 0.71 -16.28 24.68
CA LYS A 143 1.75 -17.26 25.00
C LYS A 143 1.43 -18.65 24.45
N ARG A 144 0.15 -19.04 24.49
CA ARG A 144 -0.30 -20.36 24.04
C ARG A 144 -0.37 -20.46 22.51
N VAL A 145 -0.78 -19.38 21.83
CA VAL A 145 -0.81 -19.30 20.36
C VAL A 145 0.61 -19.26 19.79
N LEU A 146 1.49 -18.42 20.33
CA LEU A 146 2.88 -18.26 19.86
C LEU A 146 3.83 -19.36 20.34
N LYS A 147 3.42 -20.19 21.32
CA LYS A 147 4.28 -21.15 22.03
C LYS A 147 5.56 -20.50 22.59
N ALA A 148 5.47 -19.23 22.98
CA ALA A 148 6.56 -18.42 23.50
C ALA A 148 6.27 -18.05 24.97
N PRO A 149 6.66 -18.88 25.95
CA PRO A 149 6.33 -18.64 27.36
C PRO A 149 7.04 -17.42 27.96
N GLU A 150 8.18 -17.01 27.38
CA GLU A 150 9.05 -15.93 27.86
C GLU A 150 8.71 -14.54 27.31
N ILE A 151 7.70 -14.41 26.43
CA ILE A 151 7.32 -13.11 25.87
C ILE A 151 6.83 -12.16 26.96
N GLY A 152 7.40 -10.95 26.99
CA GLY A 152 7.03 -9.85 27.87
C GLY A 152 5.80 -9.08 27.37
N ASP A 153 5.16 -8.33 28.26
CA ASP A 153 3.88 -7.68 27.95
C ASP A 153 4.00 -6.54 26.91
N GLU A 154 5.20 -5.97 26.76
CA GLU A 154 5.54 -4.89 25.83
C GLU A 154 6.32 -5.37 24.59
N ASP A 155 6.60 -6.67 24.49
CA ASP A 155 7.33 -7.22 23.35
C ASP A 155 6.46 -7.23 22.09
N ASP A 156 7.04 -6.82 20.96
CA ASP A 156 6.36 -6.87 19.67
C ASP A 156 6.15 -8.33 19.24
N LEU A 157 4.87 -8.72 19.11
CA LEU A 157 4.47 -10.08 18.78
C LEU A 157 5.10 -10.55 17.46
N PHE A 158 5.20 -9.68 16.45
CA PHE A 158 5.71 -10.02 15.12
C PHE A 158 7.22 -10.24 15.13
N GLN A 159 7.95 -9.49 15.95
CA GLN A 159 9.38 -9.74 16.18
C GLN A 159 9.63 -11.07 16.90
N GLN A 160 8.65 -11.55 17.68
CA GLN A 160 8.71 -12.84 18.38
C GLN A 160 8.14 -14.01 17.56
N GLY A 161 7.94 -13.84 16.25
CA GLY A 161 7.49 -14.91 15.35
C GLY A 161 5.98 -15.01 15.17
N CYS A 162 5.21 -13.98 15.57
CA CYS A 162 3.79 -13.89 15.21
C CYS A 162 3.65 -13.73 13.70
N ASP A 163 2.84 -14.58 13.08
CA ASP A 163 2.55 -14.54 11.65
C ASP A 163 1.04 -14.36 11.45
N SER A 164 0.59 -14.36 10.20
CA SER A 164 -0.83 -14.16 9.88
C SER A 164 -1.76 -15.25 10.45
N LEU A 165 -1.24 -16.45 10.73
CA LEU A 165 -1.99 -17.56 11.34
C LEU A 165 -2.11 -17.33 12.84
N HIS A 166 -1.01 -16.98 13.51
CA HIS A 166 -0.99 -16.58 14.92
C HIS A 166 -1.94 -15.40 15.18
N VAL A 167 -1.93 -14.37 14.33
CA VAL A 167 -2.87 -13.23 14.40
C VAL A 167 -4.32 -13.69 14.31
N THR A 168 -4.62 -14.61 13.39
CA THR A 168 -5.97 -15.13 13.20
C THR A 168 -6.45 -15.91 14.43
N TRP A 169 -5.57 -16.70 15.04
CA TRP A 169 -5.85 -17.45 16.26
C TRP A 169 -6.10 -16.51 17.44
N ILE A 170 -5.18 -15.58 17.72
CA ILE A 170 -5.32 -14.55 18.77
C ILE A 170 -6.66 -13.83 18.64
N ARG A 171 -6.97 -13.35 17.43
CA ARG A 171 -8.21 -12.64 17.13
C ARG A 171 -9.44 -13.49 17.42
N ASN A 172 -9.50 -14.71 16.88
CA ASN A 172 -10.71 -15.53 16.96
C ASN A 172 -10.95 -16.03 18.39
N THR A 173 -9.90 -16.38 19.13
CA THR A 173 -9.99 -16.77 20.54
C THR A 173 -10.54 -15.63 21.40
N MET A 174 -10.03 -14.40 21.24
CA MET A 174 -10.52 -13.23 21.97
C MET A 174 -11.98 -12.91 21.61
N LEU A 175 -12.33 -12.87 20.32
CA LEU A 175 -13.70 -12.57 19.90
C LEU A 175 -14.69 -13.66 20.33
N HIS A 176 -14.27 -14.93 20.39
CA HIS A 176 -15.09 -16.00 20.92
C HIS A 176 -15.40 -15.79 22.42
N ALA A 177 -14.40 -15.45 23.23
CA ALA A 177 -14.61 -15.15 24.64
C ALA A 177 -15.55 -13.96 24.86
N VAL A 178 -15.40 -12.89 24.07
CA VAL A 178 -16.30 -11.73 24.11
C VAL A 178 -17.73 -12.13 23.73
N ARG A 179 -17.93 -12.88 22.64
CA ARG A 179 -19.27 -13.34 22.22
C ARG A 179 -19.94 -14.25 23.24
N LYS A 180 -19.17 -15.09 23.93
CA LYS A 180 -19.70 -16.06 24.91
C LYS A 180 -20.10 -15.39 26.23
N THR A 181 -19.44 -14.29 26.60
CA THR A 181 -19.59 -13.67 27.93
C THR A 181 -20.23 -12.29 27.91
N THR A 182 -20.43 -11.68 26.73
CA THR A 182 -20.99 -10.33 26.60
C THR A 182 -22.08 -10.28 25.52
N LEU A 183 -22.95 -9.26 25.58
CA LEU A 183 -24.00 -9.01 24.57
C LEU A 183 -23.52 -8.12 23.41
N LEU A 184 -22.21 -7.87 23.29
CA LEU A 184 -21.66 -6.95 22.31
C LEU A 184 -21.67 -7.56 20.90
N SER A 185 -22.14 -6.77 19.94
CA SER A 185 -21.94 -7.08 18.52
C SER A 185 -20.44 -7.00 18.22
N THR A 186 -19.86 -8.13 17.85
CA THR A 186 -18.45 -8.22 17.42
C THR A 186 -18.28 -8.00 15.92
N HIS A 187 -19.35 -7.63 15.21
CA HIS A 187 -19.33 -7.38 13.77
C HIS A 187 -18.55 -6.11 13.40
N ASP A 188 -18.50 -5.12 14.30
CA ASP A 188 -17.84 -3.82 14.06
C ASP A 188 -16.36 -3.81 14.49
N VAL A 189 -15.82 -4.96 14.94
CA VAL A 189 -14.41 -5.07 15.34
C VAL A 189 -13.51 -5.10 14.10
N PRO A 190 -12.59 -4.14 13.93
CA PRO A 190 -11.69 -4.08 12.78
C PRO A 190 -10.89 -5.37 12.61
N LEU A 191 -10.81 -5.89 11.37
CA LEU A 191 -10.09 -7.13 11.06
C LEU A 191 -8.59 -7.07 11.38
N ASN A 192 -8.03 -5.86 11.45
CA ASN A 192 -6.61 -5.60 11.67
C ASN A 192 -6.25 -5.26 13.12
N PHE A 193 -7.14 -5.37 14.10
CA PHE A 193 -6.86 -4.87 15.46
C PHE A 193 -5.61 -5.50 16.09
N VAL A 194 -5.29 -6.76 15.78
CA VAL A 194 -4.06 -7.42 16.28
C VAL A 194 -2.80 -6.85 15.64
N TYR A 195 -2.87 -6.43 14.37
CA TYR A 195 -1.78 -5.68 13.73
C TYR A 195 -1.68 -4.25 14.27
N ALA A 196 -2.81 -3.64 14.62
CA ALA A 196 -2.86 -2.29 15.19
C ALA A 196 -2.38 -2.24 16.66
N HIS A 197 -2.38 -3.38 17.34
CA HIS A 197 -1.99 -3.55 18.74
C HIS A 197 -1.02 -4.72 18.86
N PRO A 198 0.26 -4.54 18.48
CA PRO A 198 1.22 -5.63 18.33
C PRO A 198 1.87 -6.09 19.65
N THR A 199 1.32 -5.77 20.82
CA THR A 199 1.84 -6.17 22.14
C THR A 199 0.71 -6.70 23.04
N ILE A 200 1.03 -7.52 24.04
CA ILE A 200 0.06 -8.07 25.01
C ILE A 200 -0.64 -6.93 25.76
N ALA A 201 0.13 -5.93 26.22
CA ALA A 201 -0.41 -4.75 26.90
C ALA A 201 -1.39 -3.96 26.01
N ALA A 202 -1.04 -3.73 24.75
CA ALA A 202 -1.89 -3.02 23.80
C ALA A 202 -3.17 -3.80 23.45
N LEU A 203 -3.08 -5.11 23.27
CA LEU A 203 -4.23 -6.00 23.03
C LEU A 203 -5.17 -6.05 24.22
N SER A 204 -4.63 -6.17 25.44
CA SER A 204 -5.40 -6.16 26.67
C SER A 204 -6.17 -4.85 26.86
N ALA A 205 -5.48 -3.72 26.66
CA ALA A 205 -6.11 -2.41 26.74
C ALA A 205 -7.23 -2.22 25.70
N TYR A 206 -7.02 -2.73 24.47
CA TYR A 206 -8.03 -2.73 23.42
C TYR A 206 -9.25 -3.58 23.79
N LEU A 207 -9.03 -4.80 24.27
CA LEU A 207 -10.08 -5.75 24.63
C LEU A 207 -10.91 -5.28 25.83
N ALA A 208 -10.26 -4.71 26.86
CA ALA A 208 -10.93 -4.13 28.02
C ALA A 208 -11.82 -2.93 27.62
N ARG A 209 -11.36 -2.09 26.68
CA ARG A 209 -12.16 -0.98 26.13
C ARG A 209 -13.36 -1.49 25.35
N LEU A 210 -13.15 -2.47 24.46
CA LEU A 210 -14.21 -3.10 23.67
C LEU A 210 -15.33 -3.63 24.57
N VAL A 211 -14.98 -4.35 25.65
CA VAL A 211 -15.97 -4.96 26.55
C VAL A 211 -16.66 -3.96 27.47
N SER A 212 -15.98 -2.88 27.86
CA SER A 212 -16.60 -1.84 28.69
C SER A 212 -17.60 -0.94 27.96
N GLY A 213 -17.83 -1.15 26.65
CA GLY A 213 -18.71 -0.31 25.83
C GLY A 213 -18.21 1.12 25.64
N LYS A 214 -17.02 1.43 26.16
CA LYS A 214 -16.32 2.67 25.90
C LYS A 214 -15.70 2.53 24.51
N GLY A 215 -16.30 3.20 23.53
CA GLY A 215 -15.69 3.36 22.20
C GLY A 215 -14.24 3.83 22.30
N PRO A 216 -13.44 3.71 21.23
CA PRO A 216 -12.05 4.18 21.26
C PRO A 216 -12.01 5.60 21.82
N ASN A 217 -11.20 5.82 22.86
CA ASN A 217 -10.92 7.18 23.33
C ASN A 217 -10.06 7.83 22.23
N LEU A 218 -10.74 8.44 21.26
CA LEU A 218 -10.15 9.06 20.09
C LEU A 218 -9.15 10.13 20.50
N GLU A 219 -9.44 10.90 21.55
CA GLU A 219 -8.52 11.91 22.09
C GLU A 219 -7.22 11.29 22.60
N ALA A 220 -7.31 10.21 23.39
CA ALA A 220 -6.12 9.52 23.89
C ALA A 220 -5.32 8.85 22.76
N GLN A 221 -5.99 8.32 21.73
CA GLN A 221 -5.34 7.73 20.57
C GLN A 221 -4.66 8.80 19.70
N HIS A 222 -5.34 9.94 19.49
CA HIS A 222 -4.78 11.10 18.81
C HIS A 222 -3.55 11.63 19.55
N ALA A 223 -3.65 11.82 20.87
CA ALA A 223 -2.54 12.25 21.70
C ALA A 223 -1.34 11.29 21.61
N LYS A 224 -1.59 9.97 21.63
CA LYS A 224 -0.54 8.96 21.46
C LYS A 224 0.15 9.09 20.10
N ARG A 225 -0.61 9.16 19.00
CA ARG A 225 -0.06 9.31 17.64
C ARG A 225 0.73 10.60 17.48
N LEU A 226 0.22 11.71 18.00
CA LEU A 226 0.93 13.00 18.00
C LEU A 226 2.26 12.91 18.76
N ALA A 227 2.29 12.20 19.90
CA ALA A 227 3.52 11.96 20.64
C ALA A 227 4.49 11.06 19.86
N GLU A 228 4.01 10.00 19.20
CA GLU A 228 4.83 9.13 18.34
C GLU A 228 5.46 9.90 17.17
N MET A 229 4.68 10.76 16.50
CA MET A 229 5.20 11.62 15.43
C MET A 229 6.30 12.54 15.94
N LYS A 230 6.06 13.25 17.05
CA LYS A 230 7.05 14.14 17.66
C LYS A 230 8.32 13.38 18.09
N ALA A 231 8.16 12.18 18.65
CA ALA A 231 9.26 11.33 19.06
C ALA A 231 10.12 10.89 17.86
N LEU A 232 9.50 10.51 16.73
CA LEU A 232 10.23 10.15 15.52
C LEU A 232 10.97 11.35 14.93
N VAL A 233 10.36 12.55 14.86
CA VAL A 233 11.09 13.73 14.41
C VAL A 233 12.28 13.97 15.35
N ALA A 234 12.08 13.96 16.67
CA ALA A 234 13.18 14.16 17.63
C ALA A 234 14.30 13.12 17.43
N LYS A 235 13.96 11.84 17.29
CA LYS A 235 14.91 10.73 17.07
C LYS A 235 15.77 10.93 15.82
N TYR A 236 15.18 11.41 14.72
CA TYR A 236 15.86 11.53 13.44
C TYR A 236 16.38 12.94 13.15
N THR A 237 16.29 13.87 14.09
CA THR A 237 16.87 15.23 13.98
C THR A 237 17.91 15.54 15.06
N THR A 238 18.39 14.54 15.79
CA THR A 238 19.56 14.68 16.67
C THR A 238 20.84 14.28 15.95
N ASP A 239 21.99 14.72 16.49
CA ASP A 239 23.33 14.28 16.09
C ASP A 239 23.62 14.43 14.59
N TRP A 240 23.34 15.61 14.03
CA TRP A 240 23.68 15.89 12.64
C TRP A 240 25.19 15.76 12.40
N LEU A 241 25.54 15.20 11.24
CA LEU A 241 26.91 15.17 10.79
C LEU A 241 27.35 16.57 10.36
N SER A 242 28.54 16.99 10.73
CA SER A 242 29.10 18.24 10.23
C SER A 242 29.28 18.17 8.71
N PRO A 243 28.76 19.15 7.93
CA PRO A 243 28.94 19.19 6.49
C PRO A 243 30.41 19.13 6.08
N ARG A 244 30.73 18.31 5.08
CA ARG A 244 32.09 18.18 4.51
C ARG A 244 32.24 18.87 3.15
N TRP A 245 31.33 19.79 2.84
CA TRP A 245 31.31 20.50 1.57
C TRP A 245 32.57 21.34 1.41
N THR A 246 33.13 21.31 0.21
CA THR A 246 34.28 22.15 -0.14
C THR A 246 33.82 23.55 -0.58
N GLN A 247 34.76 24.48 -0.68
CA GLN A 247 34.52 25.72 -1.40
C GLN A 247 34.83 25.51 -2.89
N ALA A 248 34.01 26.10 -3.77
CA ALA A 248 34.19 25.96 -5.20
C ALA A 248 35.52 26.62 -5.61
N ALA A 249 36.49 25.82 -6.06
CA ALA A 249 37.83 26.33 -6.38
C ALA A 249 37.81 27.27 -7.61
N ASP A 250 36.92 27.04 -8.60
CA ASP A 250 37.00 27.72 -9.90
C ASP A 250 35.64 28.08 -10.54
N GLY A 251 34.54 28.15 -9.77
CA GLY A 251 33.21 28.55 -10.27
C GLY A 251 32.55 27.59 -11.29
N LYS A 252 33.24 26.53 -11.75
CA LYS A 252 32.64 25.46 -12.57
C LYS A 252 32.03 24.39 -11.65
N LEU A 253 30.71 24.31 -11.65
CA LEU A 253 30.01 23.18 -11.07
C LEU A 253 30.32 21.92 -11.92
N PRO A 254 30.68 20.78 -11.29
CA PRO A 254 30.79 19.52 -12.02
C PRO A 254 29.44 19.16 -12.67
N GLY A 255 29.48 18.43 -13.79
CA GLY A 255 28.26 18.01 -14.48
C GLY A 255 27.31 17.23 -13.55
N GLU A 256 26.00 17.29 -13.82
CA GLU A 256 24.99 16.84 -12.86
C GLU A 256 25.06 15.32 -12.67
N THR A 257 25.36 14.90 -11.44
CA THR A 257 25.27 13.52 -10.99
C THR A 257 24.11 13.39 -10.03
N ILE A 258 23.17 12.50 -10.34
CA ILE A 258 21.88 12.44 -9.69
C ILE A 258 21.68 11.08 -9.04
N VAL A 259 21.33 11.07 -7.77
CA VAL A 259 20.80 9.89 -7.09
C VAL A 259 19.28 9.94 -7.20
N LEU A 260 18.69 8.99 -7.90
CA LEU A 260 17.24 8.85 -8.01
C LEU A 260 16.82 7.60 -7.26
N THR A 261 15.96 7.79 -6.26
CA THR A 261 15.35 6.65 -5.57
C THR A 261 14.01 6.32 -6.24
N GLY A 262 13.70 5.04 -6.48
CA GLY A 262 12.34 4.62 -6.91
C GLY A 262 12.07 4.82 -8.37
N SER A 263 13.09 4.63 -9.20
CA SER A 263 12.98 4.74 -10.64
C SER A 263 12.01 3.73 -11.27
N THR A 264 11.68 2.64 -10.57
CA THR A 264 10.71 1.63 -11.04
C THR A 264 9.25 2.03 -10.82
N GLY A 265 8.97 3.06 -10.01
CA GLY A 265 7.63 3.62 -9.83
C GLY A 265 7.20 4.50 -11.00
N ARG A 266 5.91 4.85 -11.10
CA ARG A 266 5.36 5.64 -12.21
C ARG A 266 6.08 6.99 -12.38
N VAL A 267 6.15 7.80 -11.33
CA VAL A 267 6.86 9.10 -11.34
C VAL A 267 8.35 8.90 -11.59
N GLY A 268 8.95 7.88 -10.97
CA GLY A 268 10.38 7.60 -11.07
C GLY A 268 10.82 7.18 -12.46
N ALA A 269 9.98 6.44 -13.19
CA ALA A 269 10.26 6.03 -14.56
C ALA A 269 10.27 7.23 -15.51
N HIS A 270 9.32 8.16 -15.34
CA HIS A 270 9.28 9.41 -16.10
C HIS A 270 10.47 10.32 -15.77
N LEU A 271 10.80 10.49 -14.48
CA LEU A 271 12.00 11.21 -14.04
C LEU A 271 13.25 10.59 -14.67
N LEU A 272 13.42 9.27 -14.60
CA LEU A 272 14.56 8.59 -15.18
C LEU A 272 14.65 8.81 -16.69
N SER A 273 13.55 8.66 -17.42
CA SER A 273 13.50 8.88 -18.87
C SER A 273 13.94 10.30 -19.24
N GLN A 274 13.46 11.32 -18.55
CA GLN A 274 13.83 12.72 -18.81
C GLN A 274 15.27 13.03 -18.41
N LEU A 275 15.74 12.49 -17.28
CA LEU A 275 17.12 12.68 -16.81
C LEU A 275 18.16 12.12 -17.79
N LEU A 276 17.89 10.95 -18.38
CA LEU A 276 18.81 10.31 -19.32
C LEU A 276 18.94 11.10 -20.64
N GLN A 277 17.87 11.79 -21.04
CA GLN A 277 17.85 12.65 -22.23
C GLN A 277 18.50 14.02 -21.98
N LYS A 278 18.67 14.45 -20.73
CA LYS A 278 19.23 15.76 -20.40
C LYS A 278 20.75 15.81 -20.68
N PRO A 279 21.25 16.74 -21.52
CA PRO A 279 22.67 16.79 -21.86
C PRO A 279 23.59 17.09 -20.67
N GLY A 280 23.12 17.91 -19.71
CA GLY A 280 23.89 18.29 -18.53
C GLY A 280 24.04 17.20 -17.47
N VAL A 281 23.30 16.09 -17.59
CA VAL A 281 23.38 14.95 -16.66
C VAL A 281 24.48 14.01 -17.13
N VAL A 282 25.47 13.79 -16.25
CA VAL A 282 26.64 12.94 -16.49
C VAL A 282 26.38 11.51 -15.99
N ARG A 283 25.72 11.36 -14.85
CA ARG A 283 25.45 10.06 -14.24
C ARG A 283 24.15 10.07 -13.43
N VAL A 284 23.38 8.99 -13.52
CA VAL A 284 22.18 8.72 -12.72
C VAL A 284 22.36 7.40 -11.98
N TYR A 285 22.43 7.48 -10.65
CA TYR A 285 22.42 6.33 -9.75
C TYR A 285 20.98 6.01 -9.35
N ALA A 286 20.40 4.97 -9.95
CA ALA A 286 19.06 4.50 -9.67
C ALA A 286 19.07 3.54 -8.47
N LEU A 287 18.72 4.04 -7.29
CA LEU A 287 18.69 3.29 -6.04
C LEU A 287 17.29 2.71 -5.79
N ASN A 288 17.17 1.39 -5.78
CA ASN A 288 15.89 0.72 -5.61
C ASN A 288 16.02 -0.49 -4.68
N ARG A 289 14.92 -0.84 -4.00
CA ARG A 289 14.87 -2.04 -3.16
C ARG A 289 15.04 -3.31 -3.99
N GLU A 290 15.73 -4.32 -3.46
CA GLU A 290 15.68 -5.66 -4.02
C GLU A 290 14.26 -6.19 -4.01
N ALA A 291 13.93 -7.00 -5.01
CA ALA A 291 12.65 -7.68 -5.03
C ALA A 291 12.65 -8.83 -4.02
N THR A 292 11.53 -9.03 -3.33
CA THR A 292 11.28 -10.28 -2.62
C THR A 292 10.74 -11.32 -3.60
N GLY A 293 11.36 -12.51 -3.66
CA GLY A 293 10.91 -13.64 -4.51
C GLY A 293 11.36 -13.59 -5.98
N ASN A 294 10.63 -14.29 -6.87
CA ASN A 294 10.95 -14.48 -8.30
C ASN A 294 10.66 -13.26 -9.21
N SER A 295 10.52 -12.07 -8.63
CA SER A 295 10.38 -10.86 -9.45
C SER A 295 11.75 -10.57 -10.06
N GLY A 296 11.84 -10.40 -11.38
CA GLY A 296 13.12 -10.28 -12.10
C GLY A 296 14.11 -9.26 -11.50
N ASN A 297 15.37 -9.33 -11.95
CA ASN A 297 16.40 -8.39 -11.48
C ASN A 297 15.98 -6.92 -11.70
N LEU A 298 16.64 -5.98 -11.01
CA LEU A 298 16.22 -4.58 -10.98
C LEU A 298 16.10 -3.94 -12.39
N ALA A 299 17.00 -4.31 -13.31
CA ALA A 299 16.97 -3.82 -14.68
C ALA A 299 15.74 -4.33 -15.45
N GLU A 300 15.33 -5.58 -15.22
CA GLU A 300 14.12 -6.13 -15.87
C GLU A 300 12.86 -5.43 -15.38
N ARG A 301 12.71 -5.22 -14.06
CA ARG A 301 11.58 -4.44 -13.53
C ARG A 301 11.53 -3.02 -14.08
N GLN A 302 12.69 -2.40 -14.29
CA GLN A 302 12.76 -1.07 -14.90
C GLN A 302 12.31 -1.10 -16.37
N ARG A 303 12.71 -2.13 -17.11
CA ARG A 303 12.30 -2.36 -18.51
C ARG A 303 10.80 -2.59 -18.62
N GLU A 304 10.23 -3.40 -17.74
CA GLU A 304 8.78 -3.63 -17.64
C GLU A 304 8.05 -2.33 -17.33
N ALA A 305 8.55 -1.52 -16.40
CA ALA A 305 7.98 -0.21 -16.09
C ALA A 305 8.02 0.73 -17.32
N PHE A 306 9.16 0.83 -18.01
CA PHE A 306 9.29 1.65 -19.22
C PHE A 306 8.31 1.21 -20.31
N LYS A 307 8.19 -0.10 -20.53
CA LYS A 307 7.22 -0.66 -21.49
C LYS A 307 5.77 -0.37 -21.08
N MET A 308 5.43 -0.54 -19.81
CA MET A 308 4.08 -0.29 -19.29
C MET A 308 3.66 1.18 -19.47
N TRP A 309 4.59 2.11 -19.27
CA TRP A 309 4.33 3.55 -19.38
C TRP A 309 4.64 4.13 -20.78
N GLY A 310 4.92 3.29 -21.78
CA GLY A 310 5.22 3.74 -23.15
C GLY A 310 6.47 4.62 -23.27
N LEU A 311 7.45 4.45 -22.38
CA LEU A 311 8.73 5.14 -22.39
C LEU A 311 9.75 4.37 -23.23
N GLU A 312 10.70 5.09 -23.84
CA GLU A 312 11.73 4.53 -24.72
C GLU A 312 12.69 3.58 -23.97
N PRO A 313 12.63 2.25 -24.20
CA PRO A 313 13.46 1.30 -23.46
C PRO A 313 14.95 1.42 -23.77
N ASP A 314 15.31 1.97 -24.94
CA ASP A 314 16.70 2.13 -25.37
C ASP A 314 17.48 3.11 -24.49
N LEU A 315 16.79 4.04 -23.83
CA LEU A 315 17.41 4.94 -22.86
C LEU A 315 18.05 4.18 -21.69
N LEU A 316 17.54 2.99 -21.35
CA LEU A 316 18.07 2.16 -20.26
C LEU A 316 19.45 1.57 -20.57
N ALA A 317 19.88 1.58 -21.84
CA ALA A 317 21.21 1.14 -22.26
C ALA A 317 22.27 2.26 -22.16
N SER A 318 21.88 3.46 -21.71
CA SER A 318 22.80 4.60 -21.58
C SER A 318 23.90 4.35 -20.55
N ASP A 319 25.15 4.67 -20.92
CA ASP A 319 26.32 4.63 -20.02
C ASP A 319 26.19 5.58 -18.82
N LYS A 320 25.23 6.51 -18.87
CA LYS A 320 24.91 7.42 -17.77
C LYS A 320 24.19 6.71 -16.62
N LEU A 321 23.62 5.53 -16.83
CA LEU A 321 22.73 4.87 -15.87
C LEU A 321 23.44 3.75 -15.12
N SER A 322 23.31 3.73 -13.79
CA SER A 322 23.66 2.55 -12.99
C SER A 322 22.56 2.20 -11.99
N PHE A 323 22.23 0.91 -11.92
CA PHE A 323 21.24 0.37 -10.99
C PHE A 323 21.93 -0.18 -9.75
N HIS A 324 21.45 0.20 -8.58
CA HIS A 324 21.96 -0.34 -7.33
C HIS A 324 20.82 -0.81 -6.43
N PRO A 325 20.84 -2.10 -6.02
CA PRO A 325 19.98 -2.57 -4.96
C PRO A 325 20.37 -1.90 -3.64
N VAL A 326 19.39 -1.40 -2.89
CA VAL A 326 19.62 -0.71 -1.61
C VAL A 326 18.64 -1.13 -0.52
N HIS A 327 19.14 -1.05 0.71
CA HIS A 327 18.35 -1.03 1.94
C HIS A 327 18.52 0.34 2.58
N LEU A 328 17.60 1.27 2.28
CA LEU A 328 17.75 2.67 2.69
C LEU A 328 17.86 2.84 4.21
N ASP A 329 17.24 1.96 4.99
CA ASP A 329 17.28 1.94 6.46
C ASP A 329 18.63 1.51 7.04
N LYS A 330 19.50 0.86 6.23
CA LYS A 330 20.79 0.35 6.67
C LYS A 330 21.90 1.42 6.53
N PRO A 331 22.97 1.32 7.35
CA PRO A 331 24.16 2.14 7.16
C PRO A 331 24.67 2.06 5.72
N GLN A 332 25.15 3.18 5.19
CA GLN A 332 25.61 3.29 3.80
C GLN A 332 24.58 2.81 2.75
N LEU A 333 23.28 2.85 3.08
CA LEU A 333 22.17 2.41 2.21
C LEU A 333 22.24 0.91 1.84
N GLY A 334 23.02 0.11 2.58
CA GLY A 334 23.29 -1.29 2.24
C GLY A 334 24.21 -1.49 1.03
N LEU A 335 24.88 -0.44 0.56
CA LEU A 335 25.82 -0.49 -0.57
C LEU A 335 27.20 -0.96 -0.13
N SER A 336 28.01 -1.41 -1.09
CA SER A 336 29.45 -1.62 -0.85
C SER A 336 30.14 -0.29 -0.55
N GLU A 337 31.18 -0.32 0.30
CA GLU A 337 31.94 0.88 0.66
C GLU A 337 32.50 1.62 -0.57
N LYS A 338 32.92 0.86 -1.58
CA LYS A 338 33.40 1.39 -2.87
C LYS A 338 32.30 2.17 -3.59
N THR A 339 31.12 1.57 -3.78
CA THR A 339 29.99 2.20 -4.47
C THR A 339 29.48 3.42 -3.69
N TYR A 340 29.34 3.28 -2.37
CA TYR A 340 28.89 4.39 -1.51
C TYR A 340 29.85 5.58 -1.59
N SER A 341 31.16 5.33 -1.52
CA SER A 341 32.18 6.38 -1.64
C SER A 341 32.22 7.03 -3.01
N GLU A 342 31.96 6.28 -4.09
CA GLU A 342 31.83 6.82 -5.45
C GLU A 342 30.65 7.79 -5.55
N ILE A 343 29.48 7.35 -5.07
CA ILE A 343 28.26 8.18 -5.06
C ILE A 343 28.50 9.42 -4.20
N GLN A 344 29.02 9.27 -2.99
CA GLN A 344 29.29 10.38 -2.06
C GLN A 344 30.17 11.47 -2.68
N ARG A 345 31.22 11.10 -3.43
CA ARG A 345 32.16 12.05 -4.04
C ARG A 345 31.63 12.77 -5.28
N SER A 346 30.62 12.21 -5.93
CA SER A 346 30.14 12.69 -7.24
C SER A 346 28.75 13.30 -7.18
N VAL A 347 27.89 12.90 -6.23
CA VAL A 347 26.48 13.28 -6.18
C VAL A 347 26.30 14.79 -6.03
N THR A 348 25.55 15.38 -6.95
CA THR A 348 25.20 16.81 -6.95
C THR A 348 23.75 17.04 -6.55
N ARG A 349 22.87 16.06 -6.82
CA ARG A 349 21.43 16.14 -6.53
C ARG A 349 20.91 14.78 -6.09
N ILE A 350 20.04 14.77 -5.09
CA ILE A 350 19.35 13.58 -4.60
C ILE A 350 17.86 13.82 -4.77
N ILE A 351 17.20 13.00 -5.58
CA ILE A 351 15.74 12.99 -5.73
C ILE A 351 15.23 11.79 -4.96
N HIS A 352 14.74 12.04 -3.75
CA HIS A 352 14.04 11.05 -2.96
C HIS A 352 12.57 10.99 -3.39
N ASN A 353 12.36 10.32 -4.53
CA ASN A 353 11.03 10.04 -5.05
C ASN A 353 10.45 8.79 -4.38
N GLU A 354 9.13 8.64 -4.42
CA GLU A 354 8.26 7.72 -3.68
C GLU A 354 8.56 6.20 -3.82
N VAL A 355 9.75 5.74 -3.43
CA VAL A 355 10.18 4.33 -3.59
C VAL A 355 9.48 3.40 -2.61
N ALA A 356 9.11 3.92 -1.45
CA ALA A 356 9.03 3.08 -0.27
C ALA A 356 7.72 3.18 0.50
N TRP A 357 6.98 4.27 0.33
CA TRP A 357 5.66 4.37 0.93
C TRP A 357 4.69 3.59 0.05
N ARG A 358 4.38 2.36 0.47
CA ARG A 358 3.13 1.73 0.03
C ARG A 358 2.03 2.71 0.40
N VAL A 359 1.30 3.25 -0.58
CA VAL A 359 0.14 4.10 -0.30
C VAL A 359 -0.97 3.18 0.21
N ASP A 360 -0.83 2.79 1.46
CA ASP A 360 -1.76 1.95 2.19
C ASP A 360 -2.14 2.70 3.45
N PHE A 361 -3.31 3.34 3.39
CA PHE A 361 -3.84 4.14 4.48
C PHE A 361 -4.19 3.30 5.72
N ASN A 362 -4.14 1.97 5.63
CA ASN A 362 -4.37 1.06 6.75
C ASN A 362 -3.10 0.74 7.56
N VAL A 363 -1.93 1.13 7.05
CA VAL A 363 -0.64 0.92 7.72
C VAL A 363 -0.39 2.05 8.71
N THR A 364 0.10 1.71 9.91
CA THR A 364 0.38 2.66 10.99
C THR A 364 1.78 3.26 10.86
N LEU A 365 2.00 4.41 11.51
CA LEU A 365 3.27 5.16 11.47
C LEU A 365 4.53 4.32 11.78
N PRO A 366 4.56 3.41 12.78
CA PRO A 366 5.76 2.62 13.07
C PRO A 366 6.25 1.78 11.90
N SER A 367 5.35 1.26 11.06
CA SER A 367 5.74 0.48 9.87
C SER A 367 6.46 1.31 8.80
N TYR A 368 6.36 2.65 8.86
CA TYR A 368 7.04 3.57 7.97
C TYR A 368 8.40 4.06 8.54
N GLU A 369 8.74 3.71 9.78
CA GLU A 369 9.99 4.13 10.42
C GLU A 369 11.26 3.76 9.61
N PRO A 370 11.39 2.56 9.00
CA PRO A 370 12.54 2.26 8.15
C PRO A 370 12.70 3.22 6.97
N LEU A 371 11.60 3.78 6.47
CA LEU A 371 11.62 4.73 5.36
C LEU A 371 12.06 6.12 5.81
N ILE A 372 11.60 6.52 7.00
CA ILE A 372 12.00 7.75 7.69
C ILE A 372 13.51 7.69 7.98
N ALA A 373 14.00 6.54 8.46
CA ALA A 373 15.43 6.28 8.63
C ALA A 373 16.20 6.39 7.30
N GLY A 374 15.61 5.87 6.21
CA GLY A 374 16.16 6.00 4.87
C GLY A 374 16.31 7.45 4.41
N ALA A 375 15.33 8.29 4.72
CA ALA A 375 15.38 9.72 4.42
C ALA A 375 16.55 10.40 5.17
N ARG A 376 16.73 10.07 6.47
CA ARG A 376 17.88 10.54 7.25
C ARG A 376 19.22 10.08 6.66
N ASN A 377 19.33 8.82 6.24
CA ASN A 377 20.56 8.28 5.65
C ASN A 377 20.92 8.97 4.31
N LEU A 378 19.93 9.40 3.53
CA LEU A 378 20.14 10.19 2.31
C LEU A 378 20.62 11.62 2.62
N ILE A 379 20.09 12.25 3.68
CA ILE A 379 20.59 13.53 4.18
C ILE A 379 22.05 13.36 4.62
N ASP A 380 22.37 12.34 5.40
CA ASP A 380 23.73 12.06 5.85
C ASP A 380 24.71 11.83 4.67
N LEU A 381 24.26 11.18 3.59
CA LEU A 381 25.04 11.04 2.35
C LEU A 381 25.37 12.41 1.74
N ALA A 382 24.40 13.33 1.71
CA ALA A 382 24.62 14.68 1.19
C ALA A 382 25.53 15.53 2.10
N LEU A 383 25.38 15.42 3.42
CA LEU A 383 26.24 16.12 4.40
C LEU A 383 27.70 15.65 4.29
N LYS A 384 27.92 14.37 4.04
CA LYS A 384 29.25 13.77 3.87
C LYS A 384 29.89 14.04 2.50
N SER A 385 29.14 14.54 1.53
CA SER A 385 29.67 14.80 0.19
C SER A 385 30.71 15.93 0.22
N PRO A 386 31.84 15.80 -0.51
CA PRO A 386 32.81 16.88 -0.65
C PRO A 386 32.42 17.90 -1.73
N ILE A 387 31.27 17.74 -2.42
CA ILE A 387 30.86 18.64 -3.50
C ILE A 387 30.72 20.09 -3.02
N PRO A 388 31.20 21.08 -3.79
CA PRO A 388 31.10 22.48 -3.40
C PRO A 388 29.66 22.93 -3.12
N GLY A 389 29.42 23.53 -1.96
CA GLY A 389 28.09 24.00 -1.55
C GLY A 389 27.06 22.90 -1.24
N GLY A 390 27.49 21.64 -1.27
CA GLY A 390 26.69 20.47 -0.93
C GLY A 390 25.68 20.03 -2.00
N PRO A 391 25.27 18.76 -2.00
CA PRO A 391 24.22 18.27 -2.89
C PRO A 391 22.85 18.84 -2.51
N SER A 392 22.03 19.16 -3.50
CA SER A 392 20.61 19.51 -3.28
C SER A 392 19.77 18.25 -3.08
N LEU A 393 18.90 18.23 -2.07
CA LEU A 393 17.99 17.12 -1.78
C LEU A 393 16.55 17.54 -2.02
N LEU A 394 15.86 16.81 -2.89
CA LEU A 394 14.43 16.95 -3.09
C LEU A 394 13.70 15.73 -2.53
N PHE A 395 12.72 15.98 -1.67
CA PHE A 395 11.81 14.96 -1.15
C PHE A 395 10.41 15.17 -1.70
N VAL A 396 9.86 14.14 -2.35
CA VAL A 396 8.46 14.13 -2.79
C VAL A 396 7.57 13.69 -1.64
N SER A 397 6.97 14.67 -0.98
CA SER A 397 5.90 14.50 0.00
C SER A 397 4.52 14.45 -0.67
N SER A 398 3.46 14.46 0.12
CA SER A 398 2.07 14.31 -0.32
C SER A 398 1.16 15.29 0.42
N VAL A 399 0.11 15.77 -0.25
CA VAL A 399 -0.97 16.58 0.35
C VAL A 399 -1.59 15.92 1.60
N SER A 400 -1.47 14.60 1.74
CA SER A 400 -1.92 13.85 2.92
C SER A 400 -1.22 14.26 4.23
N SER A 401 -0.06 14.93 4.18
CA SER A 401 0.55 15.54 5.38
C SER A 401 -0.25 16.72 5.92
N MET A 402 -1.27 17.16 5.18
CA MET A 402 -2.16 18.27 5.52
C MET A 402 -3.64 17.83 5.42
N ALA A 403 -3.93 16.54 5.59
CA ALA A 403 -5.25 15.94 5.40
C ALA A 403 -6.37 16.56 6.27
N ASN A 404 -6.04 17.12 7.45
CA ASN A 404 -6.99 17.77 8.35
C ASN A 404 -6.99 19.29 8.23
N TYR A 405 -6.36 19.85 7.19
CA TYR A 405 -6.44 21.28 6.94
C TYR A 405 -7.88 21.67 6.59
N SER A 406 -8.47 22.57 7.39
CA SER A 406 -9.90 22.88 7.34
C SER A 406 -10.22 24.34 7.01
N ALA A 407 -9.22 25.16 6.69
CA ALA A 407 -9.47 26.55 6.31
C ALA A 407 -9.93 26.67 4.86
N ASP A 408 -10.72 27.71 4.57
CA ASP A 408 -11.28 27.98 3.24
C ASP A 408 -10.25 28.56 2.25
N VAL A 409 -9.00 28.76 2.67
CA VAL A 409 -7.91 29.25 1.83
C VAL A 409 -7.01 28.09 1.39
N PRO A 410 -6.38 28.16 0.21
CA PRO A 410 -5.41 27.14 -0.19
C PRO A 410 -4.25 27.06 0.80
N ILE A 411 -3.76 25.85 1.06
CA ILE A 411 -2.61 25.62 1.94
C ILE A 411 -1.41 26.39 1.41
N PRO A 412 -0.78 27.26 2.21
CA PRO A 412 0.40 28.00 1.77
C PRO A 412 1.63 27.10 1.73
N GLU A 413 2.58 27.44 0.86
CA GLU A 413 3.87 26.75 0.71
C GLU A 413 4.80 27.12 1.89
N VAL A 414 4.50 26.57 3.07
CA VAL A 414 5.31 26.71 4.29
C VAL A 414 5.47 25.36 5.02
N LEU A 415 6.57 25.21 5.75
CA LEU A 415 6.90 23.98 6.49
C LEU A 415 6.53 24.06 7.98
N ASP A 416 6.23 25.26 8.49
CA ASP A 416 5.90 25.50 9.89
C ASP A 416 4.42 25.15 10.18
N PHE A 417 4.17 23.86 10.38
CA PHE A 417 2.86 23.32 10.71
C PHE A 417 2.96 22.19 11.72
N GLY A 418 1.98 22.13 12.63
CA GLY A 418 1.92 21.08 13.64
C GLY A 418 1.48 19.72 13.10
N PRO A 419 1.80 18.64 13.83
CA PRO A 419 1.50 17.26 13.42
C PRO A 419 0.00 16.94 13.35
N GLU A 420 -0.85 17.76 13.98
CA GLU A 420 -2.31 17.61 13.97
C GLU A 420 -2.91 17.65 12.56
N LEU A 421 -2.28 18.35 11.62
CA LEU A 421 -2.77 18.48 10.24
C LEU A 421 -2.59 17.18 9.43
N ALA A 422 -1.63 16.34 9.81
CA ALA A 422 -1.33 15.08 9.13
C ALA A 422 -2.04 13.85 9.74
N LEU A 423 -2.66 14.04 10.91
CA LEU A 423 -3.19 12.97 11.75
C LEU A 423 -4.28 12.16 11.04
N GLY A 424 -4.23 10.83 11.13
CA GLY A 424 -5.34 9.97 10.74
C GLY A 424 -4.92 8.76 9.93
N THR A 425 -3.94 8.92 9.05
CA THR A 425 -3.36 7.81 8.26
C THR A 425 -1.86 7.73 8.53
N GLY A 426 -1.31 6.52 8.74
CA GLY A 426 0.14 6.37 8.96
C GLY A 426 0.97 6.88 7.78
N TYR A 427 0.40 6.85 6.56
CA TYR A 427 0.99 7.46 5.37
C TYR A 427 1.15 8.99 5.52
N GLY A 428 0.07 9.73 5.81
CA GLY A 428 0.12 11.18 6.02
C GLY A 428 1.04 11.56 7.18
N GLU A 429 0.95 10.83 8.30
CA GLU A 429 1.78 11.00 9.49
C GLU A 429 3.28 10.84 9.16
N SER A 430 3.66 9.79 8.42
CA SER A 430 5.06 9.53 8.05
C SER A 430 5.64 10.54 7.05
N LYS A 431 4.82 11.03 6.11
CA LYS A 431 5.21 12.12 5.20
C LYS A 431 5.50 13.39 5.99
N TRP A 432 4.60 13.80 6.89
CA TRP A 432 4.83 14.95 7.77
C TRP A 432 6.11 14.82 8.60
N VAL A 433 6.35 13.66 9.23
CA VAL A 433 7.59 13.42 9.99
C VAL A 433 8.83 13.64 9.11
N THR A 434 8.79 13.15 7.87
CA THR A 434 9.90 13.29 6.91
C THR A 434 10.07 14.74 6.45
N GLU A 435 8.99 15.49 6.22
CA GLU A 435 9.05 16.93 5.92
C GLU A 435 9.78 17.69 7.03
N GLN A 436 9.45 17.40 8.29
CA GLN A 436 10.09 18.05 9.44
C GLN A 436 11.57 17.68 9.58
N ILE A 437 11.96 16.45 9.24
CA ILE A 437 13.38 16.05 9.21
C ILE A 437 14.16 16.83 8.15
N PHE A 438 13.60 16.99 6.95
CA PHE A 438 14.20 17.79 5.88
C PHE A 438 14.28 19.27 6.24
N HIS A 439 13.25 19.79 6.92
CA HIS A 439 13.22 21.17 7.39
C HIS A 439 14.31 21.43 8.44
N ARG A 440 14.43 20.56 9.46
CA ARG A 440 15.48 20.69 10.49
C ARG A 440 16.87 20.46 9.92
N ALA A 441 17.05 19.53 8.98
CA ALA A 441 18.34 19.36 8.31
C ALA A 441 18.81 20.66 7.65
N ALA A 442 17.93 21.39 6.96
CA ALA A 442 18.28 22.69 6.40
C ALA A 442 18.61 23.74 7.46
N GLN A 443 17.79 23.85 8.52
CA GLN A 443 18.01 24.83 9.59
C GLN A 443 19.29 24.57 10.39
N ASP A 444 19.55 23.31 10.75
CA ASP A 444 20.61 22.94 11.69
C ASP A 444 21.97 22.77 10.99
N THR A 445 21.99 22.43 9.70
CA THR A 445 23.23 22.13 8.96
C THR A 445 23.49 23.02 7.75
N GLY A 446 22.51 23.82 7.32
CA GLY A 446 22.57 24.60 6.09
C GLY A 446 22.39 23.77 4.81
N ALA A 447 21.91 22.51 4.92
CA ALA A 447 21.69 21.65 3.75
C ALA A 447 20.60 22.23 2.84
N LYS A 448 20.81 22.11 1.52
CA LYS A 448 19.82 22.54 0.52
C LYS A 448 18.74 21.49 0.37
N THR A 449 17.66 21.62 1.13
CA THR A 449 16.52 20.71 1.08
C THR A 449 15.30 21.37 0.42
N ILE A 450 14.59 20.60 -0.39
CA ILE A 450 13.37 20.99 -1.09
C ILE A 450 12.32 19.93 -0.78
N VAL A 451 11.24 20.33 -0.12
CA VAL A 451 10.08 19.45 0.13
C VAL A 451 9.02 19.77 -0.91
N VAL A 452 8.51 18.75 -1.60
CA VAL A 452 7.45 18.93 -2.60
C VAL A 452 6.20 18.20 -2.15
N ARG A 453 5.13 18.91 -1.75
CA ARG A 453 3.84 18.25 -1.48
C ARG A 453 3.12 18.01 -2.79
N ALA A 454 3.04 16.76 -3.21
CA ALA A 454 2.28 16.38 -4.40
C ALA A 454 0.79 16.22 -4.10
N GLY A 455 -0.04 16.82 -4.95
CA GLY A 455 -1.46 16.50 -5.06
C GLY A 455 -1.69 15.19 -5.83
N GLN A 456 -2.88 15.03 -6.39
CA GLN A 456 -3.19 13.86 -7.22
C GLN A 456 -2.44 13.92 -8.56
N LEU A 457 -1.68 12.87 -8.86
CA LEU A 457 -1.03 12.69 -10.15
C LEU A 457 -1.92 11.83 -11.06
N CYS A 458 -2.16 12.28 -12.29
CA CYS A 458 -2.97 11.57 -13.28
C CYS A 458 -2.11 10.91 -14.37
N GLY A 459 -2.77 10.30 -15.37
CA GLY A 459 -2.07 9.69 -16.50
C GLY A 459 -1.22 10.69 -17.28
N ASP A 460 -0.14 10.22 -17.88
CA ASP A 460 0.79 11.07 -18.65
C ASP A 460 0.12 11.66 -19.91
N THR A 461 0.68 12.76 -20.43
CA THR A 461 0.09 13.45 -21.58
C THR A 461 0.24 12.70 -22.91
N LYS A 462 1.08 11.65 -23.00
CA LYS A 462 1.36 10.93 -24.25
C LYS A 462 0.45 9.72 -24.42
N VAL A 463 0.47 8.79 -23.47
CA VAL A 463 -0.22 7.50 -23.50
C VAL A 463 -1.44 7.49 -22.57
N GLY A 464 -1.48 8.37 -21.57
CA GLY A 464 -2.55 8.38 -20.55
C GLY A 464 -2.38 7.28 -19.51
N GLY A 465 -1.15 6.84 -19.26
CA GLY A 465 -0.82 5.74 -18.35
C GLY A 465 -1.19 6.04 -16.89
N TRP A 466 -2.31 5.48 -16.43
CA TRP A 466 -2.79 5.62 -15.06
C TRP A 466 -2.99 4.27 -14.38
N SER A 467 -2.26 4.04 -13.29
CA SER A 467 -2.31 2.81 -12.48
C SER A 467 -3.74 2.39 -12.12
N THR A 468 -4.09 1.13 -12.41
CA THR A 468 -5.40 0.52 -12.14
C THR A 468 -5.68 0.26 -10.66
N PHE A 469 -4.66 0.44 -9.80
CA PHE A 469 -4.78 0.28 -8.35
C PHE A 469 -5.17 1.58 -7.64
N GLU A 470 -5.31 2.68 -8.37
CA GLU A 470 -5.73 3.96 -7.81
C GLU A 470 -7.25 4.13 -7.78
N TRP A 471 -7.71 5.08 -6.97
CA TRP A 471 -9.12 5.29 -6.67
C TRP A 471 -9.94 5.76 -7.88
N VAL A 472 -9.36 6.58 -8.78
CA VAL A 472 -10.04 7.07 -10.00
C VAL A 472 -10.41 5.89 -10.92
N PRO A 473 -9.46 5.06 -11.41
CA PRO A 473 -9.81 3.88 -12.19
C PRO A 473 -10.78 2.93 -11.48
N ALA A 474 -10.71 2.83 -10.15
CA ALA A 474 -11.68 2.05 -9.38
C ALA A 474 -13.11 2.61 -9.55
N ILE A 475 -13.32 3.92 -9.44
CA ILE A 475 -14.63 4.57 -9.72
C ILE A 475 -15.06 4.30 -11.16
N ILE A 476 -14.16 4.41 -12.14
CA ILE A 476 -14.49 4.19 -13.55
C ILE A 476 -14.96 2.75 -13.80
N ARG A 477 -14.27 1.77 -13.23
CA ARG A 477 -14.64 0.36 -13.32
C ARG A 477 -15.97 0.07 -12.62
N VAL A 478 -16.19 0.64 -11.43
CA VAL A 478 -17.47 0.54 -10.72
C VAL A 478 -18.58 1.21 -11.54
N GLY A 479 -18.32 2.36 -12.14
CA GLY A 479 -19.30 3.09 -12.91
C GLY A 479 -19.72 2.35 -14.17
N LYS A 480 -18.80 1.64 -14.83
CA LYS A 480 -19.12 0.73 -15.94
C LYS A 480 -20.04 -0.41 -15.48
N LEU A 481 -19.82 -0.96 -14.28
CA LEU A 481 -20.68 -1.99 -13.69
C LEU A 481 -22.08 -1.46 -13.36
N LEU A 482 -22.16 -0.26 -12.77
CA LEU A 482 -23.43 0.36 -12.35
C LEU A 482 -24.17 1.07 -13.50
N GLY A 483 -23.52 1.25 -14.65
CA GLY A 483 -24.01 2.03 -15.77
C GLY A 483 -24.12 3.53 -15.47
N CYS A 484 -23.34 4.08 -14.54
CA CYS A 484 -23.30 5.52 -14.24
C CYS A 484 -22.05 5.91 -13.41
N LEU A 485 -21.64 7.18 -13.50
CA LEU A 485 -20.54 7.76 -12.72
C LEU A 485 -21.03 8.85 -11.75
N PRO A 486 -20.31 9.12 -10.64
CA PRO A 486 -20.73 10.12 -9.67
C PRO A 486 -20.43 11.55 -10.15
N ALA A 487 -21.43 12.42 -10.06
CA ALA A 487 -21.32 13.87 -10.20
C ALA A 487 -21.10 14.48 -8.82
N ALA A 488 -20.10 15.35 -8.69
CA ALA A 488 -19.75 16.05 -7.45
C ALA A 488 -19.54 17.54 -7.70
N ASP A 489 -19.88 18.38 -6.72
CA ASP A 489 -19.56 19.81 -6.72
C ASP A 489 -18.16 20.02 -6.12
N ASP A 490 -17.16 19.70 -6.93
CA ASP A 490 -15.75 19.83 -6.55
C ASP A 490 -14.86 20.22 -7.75
N THR A 491 -13.65 20.65 -7.44
CA THR A 491 -12.60 20.98 -8.40
C THR A 491 -11.45 19.99 -8.29
N LEU A 492 -10.75 19.75 -9.39
CA LEU A 492 -9.66 18.78 -9.52
C LEU A 492 -8.37 19.50 -9.91
N SER A 493 -7.36 19.41 -9.06
CA SER A 493 -6.05 20.05 -9.24
C SER A 493 -4.99 19.05 -9.74
N TRP A 494 -5.39 18.12 -10.61
CA TRP A 494 -4.58 16.98 -11.02
C TRP A 494 -3.42 17.36 -11.94
N VAL A 495 -2.29 16.68 -11.81
CA VAL A 495 -1.08 16.91 -12.64
C VAL A 495 -0.68 15.64 -13.40
N PRO A 496 -0.54 15.68 -14.74
CA PRO A 496 -0.01 14.57 -15.52
C PRO A 496 1.40 14.18 -15.06
N VAL A 497 1.70 12.89 -14.99
CA VAL A 497 2.93 12.41 -14.34
C VAL A 497 4.23 12.81 -15.07
N ASP A 498 4.18 13.01 -16.38
CA ASP A 498 5.29 13.50 -17.20
C ASP A 498 5.55 15.00 -16.99
N VAL A 499 4.47 15.78 -16.83
CA VAL A 499 4.55 17.20 -16.42
C VAL A 499 5.11 17.29 -15.00
N ALA A 500 4.61 16.47 -14.07
CA ALA A 500 5.13 16.36 -12.72
C ALA A 500 6.62 16.05 -12.67
N ALA A 501 7.10 15.08 -13.46
CA ALA A 501 8.52 14.76 -13.55
C ALA A 501 9.34 15.97 -14.01
N THR A 502 8.88 16.70 -15.04
CA THR A 502 9.56 17.90 -15.54
C THR A 502 9.61 19.00 -14.46
N THR A 503 8.48 19.26 -13.81
CA THR A 503 8.36 20.23 -12.71
C THR A 503 9.29 19.92 -11.55
N LEU A 504 9.41 18.66 -11.14
CA LEU A 504 10.34 18.24 -10.08
C LEU A 504 11.82 18.51 -10.47
N LEU A 505 12.17 18.35 -11.75
CA LEU A 505 13.51 18.66 -12.24
C LEU A 505 13.79 20.17 -12.29
N GLU A 506 12.77 20.98 -12.57
CA GLU A 506 12.85 22.45 -12.52
C GLU A 506 12.96 22.94 -11.07
N PHE A 507 12.21 22.35 -10.13
CA PHE A 507 12.27 22.69 -8.71
C PHE A 507 13.67 22.54 -8.11
N LEU A 508 14.45 21.54 -8.57
CA LEU A 508 15.85 21.38 -8.16
C LEU A 508 16.74 22.59 -8.49
N GLN A 509 16.32 23.46 -9.42
CA GLN A 509 17.08 24.66 -9.78
C GLN A 509 16.71 25.88 -8.93
N GLY A 510 15.62 25.80 -8.14
CA GLY A 510 15.20 26.86 -7.24
C GLY A 510 15.84 26.77 -5.85
N ASP A 511 15.66 27.85 -5.07
CA ASP A 511 16.14 27.96 -3.68
C ASP A 511 14.99 27.85 -2.65
N GLU A 512 13.77 27.52 -3.11
CA GLU A 512 12.60 27.37 -2.25
C GLU A 512 12.68 26.09 -1.42
N SER A 513 12.43 26.20 -0.11
CA SER A 513 12.47 25.06 0.81
C SER A 513 11.26 24.14 0.71
N ILE A 514 10.12 24.65 0.25
CA ILE A 514 8.90 23.91 0.03
C ILE A 514 8.14 24.42 -1.18
N LEU A 515 7.62 23.48 -1.96
CA LEU A 515 6.81 23.75 -3.14
C LEU A 515 5.62 22.80 -3.20
N HIS A 516 4.54 23.23 -3.82
CA HIS A 516 3.37 22.39 -4.06
C HIS A 516 3.29 21.96 -5.52
N LEU A 517 3.13 20.65 -5.73
CA LEU A 517 2.94 20.06 -7.05
C LEU A 517 1.46 19.73 -7.23
N ALA A 518 0.71 20.75 -7.65
CA ALA A 518 -0.71 20.68 -8.00
C ALA A 518 -0.98 21.60 -9.19
N SER A 519 -2.03 21.33 -9.96
CA SER A 519 -2.38 22.19 -11.10
C SER A 519 -2.78 23.59 -10.62
N PRO A 520 -2.17 24.68 -11.14
CA PRO A 520 -2.61 26.03 -10.86
C PRO A 520 -3.94 26.38 -11.55
N CYS A 521 -4.38 25.55 -12.50
CA CYS A 521 -5.60 25.72 -13.26
C CYS A 521 -6.51 24.49 -13.03
N PRO A 522 -7.28 24.46 -11.93
CA PRO A 522 -8.11 23.31 -11.59
C PRO A 522 -9.27 23.14 -12.59
N SER A 523 -9.68 21.89 -12.80
CA SER A 523 -10.81 21.54 -13.68
C SER A 523 -12.03 21.17 -12.84
N ALA A 524 -13.25 21.40 -13.34
CA ALA A 524 -14.44 20.96 -12.60
C ALA A 524 -14.52 19.43 -12.61
N TRP A 525 -14.90 18.82 -11.49
CA TRP A 525 -15.08 17.37 -11.38
C TRP A 525 -15.98 16.83 -12.50
N ASN A 526 -17.14 17.47 -12.68
CA ASN A 526 -18.15 17.03 -13.62
C ASN A 526 -17.71 17.15 -15.08
N ASP A 527 -16.77 18.04 -15.41
CA ASP A 527 -16.21 18.12 -16.76
C ASP A 527 -15.34 16.89 -17.02
N VAL A 528 -14.39 16.63 -16.13
CA VAL A 528 -13.43 15.52 -16.27
C VAL A 528 -14.13 14.16 -16.23
N PHE A 529 -15.00 13.95 -15.24
CA PHE A 529 -15.80 12.72 -15.16
C PHE A 529 -16.84 12.64 -16.28
N GLY A 530 -17.38 13.77 -16.75
CA GLY A 530 -18.28 13.83 -17.89
C GLY A 530 -17.62 13.33 -19.17
N TYR A 531 -16.39 13.75 -19.45
CA TYR A 531 -15.63 13.26 -20.60
C TYR A 531 -15.38 11.74 -20.52
N MET A 532 -15.04 11.21 -19.34
CA MET A 532 -14.90 9.77 -19.14
C MET A 532 -16.25 9.03 -19.29
N ALA A 533 -17.34 9.63 -18.84
CA ALA A 533 -18.69 9.08 -18.95
C ALA A 533 -19.15 8.99 -20.41
N GLU A 534 -18.88 10.03 -21.21
CA GLU A 534 -19.12 10.05 -22.66
C GLU A 534 -18.35 8.93 -23.38
N GLU A 535 -17.05 8.76 -23.08
CA GLU A 535 -16.22 7.70 -23.67
C GLU A 535 -16.69 6.28 -23.29
N LEU A 536 -17.37 6.14 -22.16
CA LEU A 536 -17.96 4.87 -21.70
C LEU A 536 -19.42 4.67 -22.12
N GLY A 537 -20.09 5.71 -22.62
CA GLY A 537 -21.51 5.67 -22.95
C GLY A 537 -22.43 5.54 -21.73
N ILE A 538 -22.05 6.14 -20.58
CA ILE A 538 -22.81 6.10 -19.32
C ILE A 538 -23.09 7.51 -18.79
N PRO A 539 -24.21 7.76 -18.07
CA PRO A 539 -24.52 9.07 -17.51
C PRO A 539 -23.77 9.39 -16.21
N LEU A 540 -23.68 10.68 -15.90
CA LEU A 540 -23.38 11.16 -14.55
C LEU A 540 -24.66 11.19 -13.69
N VAL A 541 -24.55 10.84 -12.42
CA VAL A 541 -25.64 10.89 -11.42
C VAL A 541 -25.14 11.48 -10.10
N PRO A 542 -26.00 12.08 -9.26
CA PRO A 542 -25.58 12.57 -7.94
C PRO A 542 -24.85 11.51 -7.11
N VAL A 543 -23.86 11.92 -6.29
CA VAL A 543 -23.09 11.01 -5.42
C VAL A 543 -24.00 10.13 -4.56
N SER A 544 -25.11 10.68 -4.04
CA SER A 544 -26.12 9.94 -3.26
C SER A 544 -26.66 8.75 -4.05
N ASP A 545 -27.11 9.01 -5.27
CA ASP A 545 -27.76 8.02 -6.14
C ASP A 545 -26.74 6.96 -6.59
N TRP A 546 -25.51 7.39 -6.88
CA TRP A 546 -24.42 6.49 -7.23
C TRP A 546 -24.07 5.55 -6.07
N THR A 547 -23.97 6.10 -4.85
CA THR A 547 -23.68 5.34 -3.62
C THR A 547 -24.79 4.35 -3.30
N ASP A 548 -26.05 4.76 -3.46
CA ASP A 548 -27.20 3.89 -3.24
C ASP A 548 -27.26 2.75 -4.27
N LYS A 549 -26.97 3.04 -5.54
CA LYS A 549 -26.81 2.00 -6.58
C LYS A 549 -25.67 1.04 -6.26
N LEU A 550 -24.55 1.54 -5.75
CA LEU A 550 -23.43 0.70 -5.33
C LEU A 550 -23.81 -0.20 -4.15
N ARG A 551 -24.50 0.35 -3.14
CA ARG A 551 -24.99 -0.42 -1.98
C ARG A 551 -25.98 -1.49 -2.39
N LYS A 552 -26.92 -1.16 -3.28
CA LYS A 552 -27.87 -2.14 -3.84
C LYS A 552 -27.18 -3.22 -4.66
N SER A 553 -26.24 -2.84 -5.52
CA SER A 553 -25.44 -3.81 -6.29
C SER A 553 -24.64 -4.75 -5.39
N ALA A 554 -24.12 -4.27 -4.26
CA ALA A 554 -23.45 -5.11 -3.27
C ALA A 554 -24.42 -6.10 -2.61
N GLN A 555 -25.66 -5.67 -2.31
CA GLN A 555 -26.72 -6.52 -1.76
C GLN A 555 -27.17 -7.59 -2.78
N ASP A 556 -27.40 -7.21 -4.03
CA ASP A 556 -27.83 -8.14 -5.09
C ASP A 556 -26.79 -9.26 -5.35
N VAL A 557 -25.50 -8.97 -5.15
CA VAL A 557 -24.41 -9.97 -5.17
C VAL A 557 -24.49 -10.92 -3.97
N VAL A 558 -24.81 -10.40 -2.77
CA VAL A 558 -25.02 -11.21 -1.55
C VAL A 558 -26.22 -12.13 -1.70
N ASP A 559 -27.27 -11.66 -2.38
CA ASP A 559 -28.52 -12.39 -2.63
C ASP A 559 -28.42 -13.35 -3.84
N GLY A 560 -27.27 -13.38 -4.53
CA GLY A 560 -26.97 -14.31 -5.62
C GLY A 560 -27.65 -14.01 -6.96
N THR A 561 -28.22 -12.81 -7.13
CA THR A 561 -28.93 -12.40 -8.35
C THR A 561 -28.01 -11.77 -9.40
N LEU A 562 -26.81 -11.32 -9.01
CA LEU A 562 -25.77 -10.79 -9.88
C LEU A 562 -24.46 -11.59 -9.75
N LYS A 563 -23.73 -11.79 -10.86
CA LYS A 563 -22.36 -12.35 -10.81
C LYS A 563 -21.44 -11.33 -10.13
N ALA A 564 -20.67 -11.81 -9.17
CA ALA A 564 -19.89 -10.94 -8.31
C ALA A 564 -18.73 -10.22 -9.02
N HIS A 565 -18.77 -8.89 -9.05
CA HIS A 565 -17.67 -8.02 -9.47
C HIS A 565 -16.93 -7.49 -8.22
N PHE A 566 -16.15 -8.37 -7.61
CA PHE A 566 -15.63 -8.30 -6.23
C PHE A 566 -14.79 -7.07 -5.79
N PRO A 567 -14.04 -6.32 -6.64
CA PRO A 567 -13.20 -5.23 -6.14
C PRO A 567 -13.98 -3.97 -5.73
N ALA A 568 -15.11 -3.70 -6.40
CA ALA A 568 -15.87 -2.45 -6.31
C ALA A 568 -16.62 -2.28 -4.98
N HIS A 569 -17.28 -3.33 -4.52
CA HIS A 569 -18.16 -3.29 -3.34
C HIS A 569 -17.38 -3.17 -2.02
N ASN A 570 -16.16 -3.69 -1.97
CA ASN A 570 -15.28 -3.56 -0.81
C ASN A 570 -14.76 -2.14 -0.58
N LEU A 571 -14.87 -1.27 -1.60
CA LEU A 571 -14.46 0.13 -1.54
C LEU A 571 -15.61 1.07 -1.19
N LEU A 572 -16.82 0.56 -0.93
CA LEU A 572 -17.98 1.40 -0.59
C LEU A 572 -17.69 2.36 0.58
N PRO A 573 -17.16 1.93 1.75
CA PRO A 573 -16.83 2.86 2.84
C PRO A 573 -15.77 3.89 2.44
N PHE A 574 -14.83 3.50 1.58
CA PHE A 574 -13.81 4.40 1.05
C PHE A 574 -14.43 5.46 0.14
N PHE A 575 -15.32 5.08 -0.79
CA PHE A 575 -15.97 6.03 -1.68
C PHE A 575 -16.94 6.96 -0.94
N GLU A 576 -17.68 6.44 0.05
CA GLU A 576 -18.52 7.27 0.93
C GLU A 576 -17.68 8.33 1.66
N ALA A 577 -16.49 7.97 2.14
CA ALA A 577 -15.59 8.91 2.79
C ALA A 577 -14.86 9.85 1.81
N ALA A 578 -14.47 9.36 0.63
CA ALA A 578 -13.69 10.11 -0.35
C ALA A 578 -14.55 11.12 -1.12
N LEU A 579 -15.77 10.76 -1.52
CA LEU A 579 -16.68 11.61 -2.29
C LEU A 579 -17.47 12.60 -1.42
N SER A 580 -17.45 12.43 -0.09
CA SER A 580 -18.06 13.38 0.85
C SER A 580 -17.12 14.50 1.28
N ARG A 581 -15.81 14.38 1.02
CA ARG A 581 -14.81 15.39 1.37
C ARG A 581 -14.43 16.16 0.11
N LYS A 582 -14.34 17.50 0.24
CA LYS A 582 -13.80 18.34 -0.84
C LYS A 582 -12.29 18.16 -0.96
N GLU A 583 -11.76 18.30 -2.17
CA GLU A 583 -10.32 18.31 -2.42
C GLU A 583 -9.64 19.41 -1.59
N VAL A 584 -8.55 19.05 -0.91
CA VAL A 584 -7.71 20.00 -0.18
C VAL A 584 -6.93 20.83 -1.19
N LYS A 585 -7.15 22.15 -1.19
CA LYS A 585 -6.52 23.06 -2.17
C LYS A 585 -5.10 23.43 -1.73
N LEU A 586 -4.14 23.28 -2.63
CA LEU A 586 -2.75 23.70 -2.45
C LEU A 586 -2.53 25.04 -3.15
N SER A 587 -1.96 26.03 -2.45
CA SER A 587 -1.42 27.22 -3.11
C SER A 587 -0.19 26.84 -3.92
N THR A 588 -0.05 27.36 -5.13
CA THR A 588 1.10 27.10 -6.03
C THR A 588 1.90 28.37 -6.32
N ALA A 589 1.74 29.41 -5.51
CA ALA A 589 2.25 30.75 -5.76
C ALA A 589 3.78 30.84 -5.90
N HIS A 590 4.53 29.99 -5.19
CA HIS A 590 5.99 29.87 -5.30
C HIS A 590 6.34 28.84 -6.37
N ALA A 591 5.65 27.69 -6.39
CA ALA A 591 5.86 26.64 -7.39
C ALA A 591 5.83 27.15 -8.84
N VAL A 592 4.86 27.98 -9.21
CA VAL A 592 4.77 28.53 -10.59
C VAL A 592 5.85 29.57 -10.92
N LYS A 593 6.50 30.16 -9.91
CA LYS A 593 7.64 31.06 -10.15
C LYS A 593 8.91 30.29 -10.46
N VAL A 594 9.06 29.11 -9.86
CA VAL A 594 10.22 28.22 -10.05
C VAL A 594 10.06 27.37 -11.31
N SER A 595 8.86 26.84 -11.57
CA SER A 595 8.59 25.95 -12.68
C SER A 595 7.78 26.62 -13.78
N SER A 596 8.44 26.88 -14.92
CA SER A 596 7.78 27.35 -16.13
C SER A 596 6.81 26.31 -16.70
N THR A 597 7.13 25.03 -16.53
CA THR A 597 6.28 23.92 -16.97
C THR A 597 4.96 23.90 -16.20
N LEU A 598 5.00 24.06 -14.87
CA LEU A 598 3.80 24.13 -14.04
C LEU A 598 3.01 25.42 -14.31
N ALA A 599 3.68 26.55 -14.48
CA ALA A 599 3.03 27.84 -14.74
C ALA A 599 2.23 27.87 -16.06
N ASN A 600 2.72 27.17 -17.09
CA ASN A 600 2.08 27.11 -18.41
C ASN A 600 1.16 25.90 -18.60
N MET A 601 1.01 25.08 -17.56
CA MET A 601 0.18 23.88 -17.60
C MET A 601 -1.28 24.24 -17.94
N GLN A 602 -1.87 23.48 -18.86
CA GLN A 602 -3.30 23.60 -19.17
C GLN A 602 -4.14 22.72 -18.22
N PRO A 603 -5.40 23.11 -17.96
CA PRO A 603 -6.33 22.25 -17.23
C PRO A 603 -6.47 20.87 -17.90
N VAL A 604 -6.63 19.82 -17.10
CA VAL A 604 -6.91 18.48 -17.63
C VAL A 604 -8.23 18.49 -18.40
N GLY A 605 -8.21 17.99 -19.62
CA GLY A 605 -9.30 18.15 -20.56
C GLY A 605 -9.88 16.84 -21.09
N ARG A 606 -10.76 16.99 -22.09
CA ARG A 606 -11.40 15.88 -22.81
C ARG A 606 -10.38 14.91 -23.41
N GLU A 607 -9.31 15.42 -24.01
CA GLU A 607 -8.28 14.58 -24.64
C GLU A 607 -7.52 13.73 -23.61
N ASP A 608 -7.25 14.25 -22.41
CA ASP A 608 -6.58 13.51 -21.34
C ASP A 608 -7.50 12.39 -20.81
N ALA A 609 -8.75 12.73 -20.50
CA ALA A 609 -9.78 11.78 -20.07
C ALA A 609 -9.93 10.61 -21.06
N LYS A 610 -9.96 10.93 -22.35
CA LYS A 610 -10.01 9.94 -23.43
C LYS A 610 -8.81 9.01 -23.43
N LYS A 611 -7.58 9.55 -23.31
CA LYS A 611 -6.35 8.74 -23.22
C LYS A 611 -6.36 7.81 -22.00
N TRP A 612 -6.82 8.28 -20.83
CA TRP A 612 -6.90 7.44 -19.63
C TRP A 612 -7.84 6.23 -19.84
N VAL A 613 -9.03 6.47 -20.42
CA VAL A 613 -9.98 5.39 -20.73
C VAL A 613 -9.42 4.42 -21.78
N GLN A 614 -8.74 4.93 -22.80
CA GLN A 614 -8.06 4.11 -23.80
C GLN A 614 -6.94 3.26 -23.20
N PHE A 615 -6.12 3.85 -22.32
CA PHE A 615 -5.07 3.13 -21.60
C PHE A 615 -5.66 1.99 -20.77
N TRP A 616 -6.70 2.25 -19.98
CA TRP A 616 -7.35 1.21 -19.18
C TRP A 616 -8.00 0.10 -20.01
N ARG A 617 -8.51 0.42 -21.21
CA ARG A 617 -8.93 -0.61 -22.19
C ARG A 617 -7.75 -1.43 -22.70
N SER A 618 -6.62 -0.79 -23.01
CA SER A 618 -5.44 -1.46 -23.58
C SER A 618 -4.76 -2.45 -22.62
N VAL A 619 -4.95 -2.27 -21.31
CA VAL A 619 -4.44 -3.18 -20.25
C VAL A 619 -5.50 -4.14 -19.72
N ASP A 620 -6.59 -4.35 -20.46
CA ASP A 620 -7.71 -5.23 -20.12
C ASP A 620 -8.34 -4.95 -18.73
N PHE A 621 -8.31 -3.70 -18.28
CA PHE A 621 -8.91 -3.31 -17.00
C PHE A 621 -10.41 -3.00 -17.10
N LEU A 622 -10.85 -2.40 -18.22
CA LEU A 622 -12.23 -1.97 -18.44
C LEU A 622 -13.08 -2.93 -19.24
#